data_AF-A0A2E8LHW6-F1
#
_entry.id   AF-A0A2E8LHW6-F1
#
_cell.length_a   1.000
_cell.length_b   1.000
_cell.length_c   1.000
_cell.angle_alpha   90.00
_cell.angle_beta   90.00
_cell.angle_gamma   90.00
#
_symmetry.space_group_name_H-M   'P 1'
#
loop_
_entity.id
_entity.type
_entity.pdbx_description
1 polymer ?
#
loop_
_entity_poly.entity_id
_entity_poly.type
_entity_poly.pdbx_seq_one_letter_code
_entity_poly.pdbx_strand_id
1 'polypeptide(L)'
;MTTVTTDSGPRLRIPGLADIAPGTERYRVKGGAVTALLLEAGDELQVIDPEGCQPVEVAAFDRTGACHTGLLGVEHGAPASGIAAILAAGGDGAARVAAALADQGIDLGAAEAVHLFATDSPAGEAASVTAQSPLVCVVGVPGNPRMAPHEQDPPTDVIAWVHRARLPEPGQEVLPDPLADQDQDFRIPAATAAAYTVAAGEFIQVIDVEGRECSDFQAFPTADLEAGVERSLDATMTRTLMGSSYPAPGLFSKFFDAGGQPLVEVVQDTVGRHDTFNTACNSRYYEEMGYPGHVNCSDNFNRALTPYGVAPRKGWEAINFFYNTNLDADNQLFFEEPWSRPGDYVLLRALTDLVCVSSACPCDIDAANGWQPTDIHVRTYPATNTFKKATAFRMSTDAEPELTKETGFHARAAEHPRNFTEYAGYWLANSYTQHGALEEYWACRQKAAAIDLSPLRKYEVVGPDAELLLQTCVTRNIRKLAVGQVVYTAMCYDTGGMIDDGTVFRLG
;
A
#
# COMPACT_ATOMS: atom_id res chain seq x y z
N MET A 1 40.71 24.39 19.10
CA MET A 1 39.32 24.48 18.60
C MET A 1 38.95 23.09 18.13
N THR A 2 38.11 22.40 18.89
CA THR A 2 37.60 21.07 18.54
C THR A 2 36.49 21.31 17.52
N THR A 3 36.75 21.02 16.25
CA THR A 3 35.71 21.06 15.22
C THR A 3 34.80 19.86 15.46
N VAL A 4 33.60 20.12 15.96
CA VAL A 4 32.53 19.12 16.01
C VAL A 4 31.94 19.08 14.60
N THR A 5 32.33 18.09 13.81
CA THR A 5 31.60 17.70 12.60
C THR A 5 30.37 16.94 13.03
N THR A 6 29.22 17.58 13.03
CA THR A 6 27.93 16.88 13.05
C THR A 6 27.69 16.34 11.65
N ASP A 7 27.78 15.03 11.48
CA ASP A 7 27.65 14.31 10.19
C ASP A 7 26.25 14.35 9.56
N SER A 8 25.34 15.16 10.08
CA SER A 8 24.00 15.32 9.52
C SER A 8 23.70 16.80 9.34
N GLY A 9 23.49 17.20 8.08
CA GLY A 9 22.81 18.45 7.78
C GLY A 9 21.41 18.47 8.42
N PRO A 10 20.73 19.63 8.43
CA PRO A 10 19.36 19.72 8.92
C PRO A 10 18.47 18.74 8.13
N ARG A 11 17.86 17.79 8.85
CA ARG A 11 16.92 16.82 8.29
C ARG A 11 15.54 17.46 8.15
N LEU A 12 15.09 17.68 6.93
CA LEU A 12 13.73 18.11 6.65
C LEU A 12 12.79 16.92 6.80
N ARG A 13 11.99 16.88 7.87
CA ARG A 13 10.97 15.84 8.03
C ARG A 13 9.71 16.29 7.31
N ILE A 14 9.34 15.60 6.23
CA ILE A 14 8.09 15.81 5.51
C ILE A 14 7.12 14.71 5.94
N PRO A 15 6.11 15.01 6.79
CA PRO A 15 5.18 14.00 7.27
C PRO A 15 4.49 13.28 6.11
N GLY A 16 4.54 11.95 6.11
CA GLY A 16 3.80 11.13 5.13
C GLY A 16 4.57 10.75 3.87
N LEU A 17 5.67 11.44 3.52
CA LEU A 17 6.62 10.94 2.51
C LEU A 17 7.76 10.20 3.19
N ALA A 18 8.21 9.12 2.56
CA ALA A 18 9.45 8.49 2.99
C ALA A 18 10.59 9.48 2.69
N ASP A 19 11.36 9.84 3.71
CA ASP A 19 12.52 10.72 3.62
C ASP A 19 13.68 9.94 2.96
N ILE A 20 13.52 9.67 1.68
CA ILE A 20 14.43 8.88 0.85
C ILE A 20 15.17 9.86 -0.06
N ALA A 21 16.51 9.80 -0.02
CA ALA A 21 17.33 10.65 -0.87
C ALA A 21 17.05 10.37 -2.36
N PRO A 22 17.13 11.38 -3.25
CA PRO A 22 16.99 11.16 -4.67
C PRO A 22 17.87 10.01 -5.17
N GLY A 23 17.32 9.15 -6.02
CA GLY A 23 18.01 7.95 -6.52
C GLY A 23 18.21 6.86 -5.48
N THR A 24 17.49 6.91 -4.36
CA THR A 24 17.41 5.79 -3.42
C THR A 24 16.03 5.14 -3.52
N GLU A 25 16.00 3.82 -3.57
CA GLU A 25 14.78 3.01 -3.58
C GLU A 25 14.78 2.11 -2.36
N ARG A 26 13.59 1.79 -1.85
CA ARG A 26 13.43 0.92 -0.67
C ARG A 26 12.45 -0.19 -0.97
N TYR A 27 12.84 -1.41 -0.65
CA TYR A 27 12.08 -2.64 -0.83
C TYR A 27 12.00 -3.40 0.48
N ARG A 28 10.78 -3.74 0.93
CA ARG A 28 10.56 -4.68 2.04
C ARG A 28 10.44 -6.08 1.46
N VAL A 29 11.36 -6.97 1.80
CA VAL A 29 11.32 -8.37 1.39
C VAL A 29 10.82 -9.19 2.57
N LYS A 30 9.67 -9.83 2.40
CA LYS A 30 9.04 -10.58 3.50
C LYS A 30 9.84 -11.82 3.87
N GLY A 31 9.82 -12.20 5.15
CA GLY A 31 10.32 -13.48 5.61
C GLY A 31 9.68 -14.64 4.84
N GLY A 32 10.51 -15.53 4.29
CA GLY A 32 10.06 -16.64 3.43
C GLY A 32 9.69 -16.24 1.99
N ALA A 33 10.05 -15.03 1.55
CA ALA A 33 9.78 -14.53 0.20
C ALA A 33 11.06 -14.20 -0.58
N VAL A 34 10.87 -13.87 -1.86
CA VAL A 34 11.94 -13.48 -2.79
C VAL A 34 11.47 -12.29 -3.61
N THR A 35 12.39 -11.37 -3.93
CA THR A 35 12.16 -10.25 -4.84
C THR A 35 13.26 -10.18 -5.91
N ALA A 36 12.97 -9.59 -7.06
CA ALA A 36 13.94 -9.33 -8.12
C ALA A 36 14.07 -7.82 -8.33
N LEU A 37 15.30 -7.33 -8.44
CA LEU A 37 15.67 -5.93 -8.58
C LEU A 37 16.58 -5.76 -9.81
N LEU A 38 16.36 -4.72 -10.60
CA LEU A 38 17.23 -4.35 -11.71
C LEU A 38 18.28 -3.35 -11.22
N LEU A 39 19.56 -3.69 -11.37
CA LEU A 39 20.68 -2.84 -10.99
C LEU A 39 21.52 -2.48 -12.22
N GLU A 40 21.90 -1.22 -12.34
CA GLU A 40 22.86 -0.74 -13.33
C GLU A 40 24.28 -0.75 -12.76
N ALA A 41 25.29 -0.62 -13.64
CA ALA A 41 26.68 -0.60 -13.20
C ALA A 41 26.94 0.58 -12.24
N GLY A 42 27.47 0.29 -11.06
CA GLY A 42 27.75 1.25 -10.00
C GLY A 42 26.64 1.38 -8.95
N ASP A 43 25.44 0.86 -9.20
CA ASP A 43 24.37 0.85 -8.19
C ASP A 43 24.78 0.02 -6.97
N GLU A 44 24.45 0.50 -5.77
CA GLU A 44 24.68 -0.21 -4.51
C GLU A 44 23.36 -0.79 -4.00
N LEU A 45 23.37 -2.08 -3.66
CA LEU A 45 22.30 -2.74 -2.91
C LEU A 45 22.75 -2.91 -1.46
N GLN A 46 22.08 -2.22 -0.54
CA GLN A 46 22.25 -2.38 0.89
C GLN A 46 21.08 -3.17 1.47
N VAL A 47 21.34 -4.31 2.10
CA VAL A 47 20.34 -5.08 2.83
C VAL A 47 20.52 -4.84 4.32
N ILE A 48 19.43 -4.61 5.04
CA ILE A 48 19.40 -4.43 6.49
C ILE A 48 18.44 -5.47 7.07
N ASP A 49 18.90 -6.23 8.06
CA ASP A 49 18.10 -7.10 8.91
C ASP A 49 17.68 -6.33 10.18
N PRO A 50 16.43 -5.83 10.29
CA PRO A 50 16.02 -5.01 11.44
C PRO A 50 15.91 -5.81 12.74
N GLU A 51 15.59 -7.10 12.66
CA GLU A 51 15.29 -7.94 13.83
C GLU A 51 16.48 -8.80 14.27
N GLY A 52 17.43 -9.06 13.36
CA GLY A 52 18.56 -9.94 13.60
C GLY A 52 18.21 -11.40 13.36
N CYS A 53 19.23 -12.25 13.35
CA CYS A 53 19.14 -13.69 13.15
C CYS A 53 18.47 -14.13 11.84
N GLN A 54 18.28 -13.25 10.84
CA GLN A 54 17.62 -13.57 9.58
C GLN A 54 18.65 -13.70 8.43
N PRO A 55 18.99 -14.92 8.00
CA PRO A 55 19.84 -15.12 6.83
C PRO A 55 19.19 -14.55 5.57
N VAL A 56 20.00 -14.05 4.65
CA VAL A 56 19.57 -13.55 3.34
C VAL A 56 20.45 -14.13 2.25
N GLU A 57 19.86 -14.51 1.12
CA GLU A 57 20.58 -14.93 -0.07
C GLU A 57 20.42 -13.88 -1.17
N VAL A 58 21.51 -13.46 -1.81
CA VAL A 58 21.50 -12.51 -2.94
C VAL A 58 22.16 -13.15 -4.15
N ALA A 59 21.35 -13.55 -5.13
CA ALA A 59 21.81 -14.11 -6.40
C ALA A 59 21.84 -13.02 -7.49
N ALA A 60 22.84 -13.07 -8.39
CA ALA A 60 22.96 -12.09 -9.47
C ALA A 60 23.10 -12.79 -10.83
N PHE A 61 22.41 -12.24 -11.83
CA PHE A 61 22.33 -12.76 -13.18
C PHE A 61 22.67 -11.67 -14.20
N ASP A 62 23.47 -12.01 -15.20
CA ASP A 62 23.73 -11.11 -16.32
C ASP A 62 22.59 -11.13 -17.35
N ARG A 63 22.74 -10.33 -18.42
CA ARG A 63 21.77 -10.25 -19.53
C ARG A 63 21.61 -11.55 -20.33
N THR A 64 22.48 -12.53 -20.14
CA THR A 64 22.40 -13.85 -20.78
C THR A 64 21.74 -14.90 -19.88
N GLY A 65 21.39 -14.50 -18.65
CA GLY A 65 20.83 -15.37 -17.62
C GLY A 65 21.88 -16.16 -16.83
N ALA A 66 23.17 -15.89 -17.03
CA ALA A 66 24.23 -16.60 -16.33
C ALA A 66 24.39 -16.07 -14.89
N CYS A 67 24.36 -16.98 -13.92
CA CYS A 67 24.52 -16.64 -12.51
C CYS A 67 26.00 -16.54 -12.12
N HIS A 68 26.40 -15.43 -11.48
CA HIS A 68 27.74 -15.29 -10.90
C HIS A 68 27.80 -14.15 -9.87
N THR A 69 28.31 -14.44 -8.67
CA THR A 69 28.44 -13.45 -7.58
C THR A 69 29.45 -12.34 -7.87
N GLY A 70 30.36 -12.56 -8.81
CA GLY A 70 31.31 -11.54 -9.27
C GLY A 70 30.64 -10.28 -9.83
N LEU A 71 29.40 -10.40 -10.31
CA LEU A 71 28.57 -9.24 -10.72
C LEU A 71 28.31 -8.26 -9.58
N LEU A 72 28.38 -8.74 -8.34
CA LEU A 72 28.19 -7.97 -7.11
C LEU A 72 29.52 -7.64 -6.41
N GLY A 73 30.66 -7.92 -7.06
CA GLY A 73 31.99 -7.73 -6.49
C GLY A 73 32.43 -8.80 -5.50
N VAL A 74 31.76 -9.96 -5.45
CA VAL A 74 32.08 -11.07 -4.54
C VAL A 74 32.64 -12.26 -5.31
N GLU A 75 33.88 -12.67 -5.02
CA GLU A 75 34.61 -13.69 -5.80
C GLU A 75 33.99 -15.10 -5.73
N HIS A 76 33.39 -15.47 -4.59
CA HIS A 76 32.82 -16.80 -4.37
C HIS A 76 31.46 -16.72 -3.69
N GLY A 77 30.47 -17.38 -4.28
CA GLY A 77 29.15 -17.58 -3.69
C GLY A 77 28.99 -18.92 -2.97
N ALA A 78 27.82 -19.11 -2.39
CA ALA A 78 27.32 -20.41 -1.92
C ALA A 78 26.04 -20.77 -2.70
N PRO A 79 25.59 -22.03 -2.71
CA PRO A 79 24.35 -22.40 -3.39
C PRO A 79 23.14 -21.56 -2.93
N ALA A 80 22.32 -21.08 -3.87
CA ALA A 80 21.10 -20.30 -3.62
C ALA A 80 19.91 -21.19 -3.18
N SER A 81 20.15 -22.02 -2.15
CA SER A 81 19.23 -23.09 -1.75
C SER A 81 17.91 -22.57 -1.16
N GLY A 82 17.96 -21.45 -0.43
CA GLY A 82 16.79 -20.80 0.15
C GLY A 82 15.92 -20.15 -0.92
N ILE A 83 16.52 -19.41 -1.86
CA ILE A 83 15.82 -18.84 -3.03
C ILE A 83 15.13 -19.96 -3.81
N ALA A 84 15.85 -21.05 -4.11
CA ALA A 84 15.29 -22.19 -4.84
C ALA A 84 14.12 -22.83 -4.09
N ALA A 85 14.22 -22.98 -2.77
CA ALA A 85 13.15 -23.54 -1.93
C ALA A 85 11.90 -22.64 -1.91
N ILE A 86 12.07 -21.33 -1.77
CA ILE A 86 10.97 -20.34 -1.78
C ILE A 86 10.22 -20.40 -3.12
N LEU A 87 10.95 -20.39 -4.23
CA LEU A 87 10.37 -20.44 -5.58
C LEU A 87 9.66 -21.77 -5.84
N ALA A 88 10.23 -22.89 -5.38
CA ALA A 88 9.61 -24.20 -5.49
C ALA A 88 8.34 -24.35 -4.65
N ALA A 89 8.23 -23.61 -3.53
CA ALA A 89 7.03 -23.61 -2.69
C ALA A 89 5.83 -22.89 -3.35
N GLY A 90 6.06 -22.02 -4.33
CA GLY A 90 5.02 -21.45 -5.19
C GLY A 90 4.07 -20.47 -4.51
N GLY A 91 4.54 -19.71 -3.52
CA GLY A 91 3.74 -18.65 -2.87
C GLY A 91 3.43 -17.47 -3.81
N ASP A 92 2.36 -16.73 -3.51
CA ASP A 92 2.00 -15.49 -4.21
C ASP A 92 3.17 -14.48 -4.11
N GLY A 93 3.73 -14.08 -5.26
CA GLY A 93 4.98 -13.30 -5.36
C GLY A 93 6.16 -14.13 -5.86
N ALA A 94 6.43 -15.29 -5.25
CA ALA A 94 7.47 -16.20 -5.71
C ALA A 94 7.18 -16.75 -7.12
N ALA A 95 5.91 -17.05 -7.42
CA ALA A 95 5.49 -17.46 -8.76
C ALA A 95 5.69 -16.36 -9.82
N ARG A 96 5.47 -15.08 -9.46
CA ARG A 96 5.69 -13.94 -10.38
C ARG A 96 7.18 -13.74 -10.66
N VAL A 97 8.01 -13.79 -9.61
CA VAL A 97 9.45 -13.72 -9.75
C VAL A 97 9.96 -14.90 -10.59
N ALA A 98 9.47 -16.12 -10.35
CA ALA A 98 9.81 -17.28 -11.17
C ALA A 98 9.45 -17.09 -12.65
N ALA A 99 8.25 -16.57 -12.95
CA ALA A 99 7.82 -16.29 -14.31
C ALA A 99 8.70 -15.20 -14.98
N ALA A 100 8.96 -14.10 -14.28
CA ALA A 100 9.81 -13.01 -14.78
C ALA A 100 11.25 -13.48 -15.05
N LEU A 101 11.81 -14.34 -14.19
CA LEU A 101 13.12 -14.94 -14.38
C LEU A 101 13.12 -15.94 -15.55
N ALA A 102 12.07 -16.74 -15.69
CA ALA A 102 11.91 -17.68 -16.80
C ALA A 102 11.81 -16.97 -18.17
N ASP A 103 11.08 -15.84 -18.24
CA ASP A 103 10.99 -15.01 -19.45
C ASP A 103 12.35 -14.43 -19.86
N GLN A 104 13.25 -14.22 -18.89
CA GLN A 104 14.64 -13.80 -19.11
C GLN A 104 15.60 -14.98 -19.33
N GLY A 105 15.10 -16.22 -19.35
CA GLY A 105 15.93 -17.43 -19.54
C GLY A 105 16.85 -17.78 -18.37
N ILE A 106 16.54 -17.29 -17.16
CA ILE A 106 17.34 -17.50 -15.95
C ILE A 106 16.97 -18.84 -15.30
N ASP A 107 17.96 -19.74 -15.14
CA ASP A 107 17.81 -21.00 -14.40
C ASP A 107 18.36 -20.88 -12.96
N LEU A 108 17.49 -21.18 -11.99
CA LEU A 108 17.77 -21.03 -10.56
C LEU A 108 18.21 -22.34 -9.90
N GLY A 109 18.08 -23.48 -10.58
CA GLY A 109 18.40 -24.80 -10.03
C GLY A 109 19.90 -25.02 -9.75
N ALA A 110 20.77 -24.18 -10.32
CA ALA A 110 22.22 -24.21 -10.15
C ALA A 110 22.82 -22.84 -9.79
N ALA A 111 22.01 -21.91 -9.30
CA ALA A 111 22.45 -20.55 -8.99
C ALA A 111 23.33 -20.49 -7.73
N GLU A 112 24.30 -19.57 -7.76
CA GLU A 112 25.10 -19.16 -6.60
C GLU A 112 24.60 -17.82 -6.07
N ALA A 113 24.65 -17.65 -4.75
CA ALA A 113 24.25 -16.44 -4.05
C ALA A 113 25.33 -15.99 -3.07
N VAL A 114 25.38 -14.68 -2.85
CA VAL A 114 26.06 -14.09 -1.69
C VAL A 114 25.15 -14.31 -0.48
N HIS A 115 25.65 -15.01 0.54
CA HIS A 115 24.93 -15.21 1.79
C HIS A 115 25.25 -14.05 2.73
N LEU A 116 24.21 -13.33 3.15
CA LEU A 116 24.30 -12.23 4.09
C LEU A 116 23.72 -12.67 5.44
N PHE A 117 24.37 -12.21 6.51
CA PHE A 117 24.02 -12.44 7.92
C PHE A 117 24.11 -13.90 8.40
N ALA A 118 24.56 -14.07 9.64
CA ALA A 118 24.56 -15.36 10.31
C ALA A 118 23.24 -15.59 11.04
N THR A 119 22.94 -16.83 11.44
CA THR A 119 21.73 -17.16 12.23
C THR A 119 21.76 -16.57 13.64
N ASP A 120 22.88 -16.00 14.06
CA ASP A 120 23.08 -15.28 15.33
C ASP A 120 23.47 -13.80 15.11
N SER A 121 23.16 -13.23 13.93
CA SER A 121 23.39 -11.82 13.63
C SER A 121 22.65 -10.89 14.60
N PRO A 122 23.26 -9.78 15.03
CA PRO A 122 22.58 -8.77 15.84
C PRO A 122 21.49 -8.03 15.03
N ALA A 123 20.46 -7.57 15.73
CA ALA A 123 19.44 -6.69 15.16
C ALA A 123 20.05 -5.41 14.57
N GLY A 124 19.60 -5.03 13.37
CA GLY A 124 20.07 -3.87 12.63
C GLY A 124 21.37 -4.10 11.85
N GLU A 125 21.84 -5.35 11.71
CA GLU A 125 22.99 -5.65 10.86
C GLU A 125 22.69 -5.27 9.40
N ALA A 126 23.68 -4.68 8.73
CA ALA A 126 23.55 -4.20 7.36
C ALA A 126 24.74 -4.67 6.53
N ALA A 127 24.48 -5.07 5.28
CA ALA A 127 25.49 -5.47 4.32
C ALA A 127 25.22 -4.80 2.97
N SER A 128 26.28 -4.33 2.31
CA SER A 128 26.21 -3.69 0.99
C SER A 128 26.95 -4.51 -0.06
N VAL A 129 26.40 -4.54 -1.27
CA VAL A 129 27.05 -5.06 -2.47
C VAL A 129 26.89 -4.07 -3.62
N THR A 130 27.87 -4.00 -4.54
CA THR A 130 27.86 -3.04 -5.65
C THR A 130 27.84 -3.77 -6.98
N ALA A 131 26.89 -3.39 -7.83
CA ALA A 131 26.77 -3.93 -9.19
C ALA A 131 27.96 -3.51 -10.05
N GLN A 132 28.70 -4.48 -10.57
CA GLN A 132 29.86 -4.26 -11.45
C GLN A 132 29.45 -4.06 -12.91
N SER A 133 28.27 -4.51 -13.28
CA SER A 133 27.66 -4.38 -14.61
C SER A 133 26.13 -4.43 -14.47
N PRO A 134 25.36 -4.07 -15.52
CA PRO A 134 23.91 -4.19 -15.48
C PRO A 134 23.50 -5.65 -15.23
N LEU A 135 22.66 -5.88 -14.22
CA LEU A 135 22.32 -7.22 -13.74
C LEU A 135 20.88 -7.29 -13.20
N VAL A 136 20.35 -8.51 -13.15
CA VAL A 136 19.14 -8.85 -12.38
C VAL A 136 19.60 -9.42 -11.04
N CYS A 137 19.21 -8.78 -9.95
CA CYS A 137 19.53 -9.18 -8.59
C CYS A 137 18.30 -9.83 -7.95
N VAL A 138 18.44 -11.04 -7.41
CA VAL A 138 17.37 -11.77 -6.72
C VAL A 138 17.72 -11.87 -5.25
N VAL A 139 16.91 -11.22 -4.40
CA VAL A 139 17.06 -11.22 -2.94
C VAL A 139 16.04 -12.18 -2.35
N GLY A 140 16.51 -13.28 -1.76
CA GLY A 140 15.70 -14.25 -1.03
C GLY A 140 15.89 -14.12 0.47
N VAL A 141 14.81 -14.26 1.22
CA VAL A 141 14.79 -14.24 2.68
C VAL A 141 14.32 -15.61 3.17
N PRO A 142 15.23 -16.60 3.28
CA PRO A 142 14.84 -17.97 3.58
C PRO A 142 14.21 -18.08 4.97
N GLY A 143 13.26 -19.00 5.10
CA GLY A 143 12.53 -19.24 6.33
C GLY A 143 11.85 -20.58 6.31
N ASN A 144 11.61 -21.18 7.48
CA ASN A 144 10.79 -22.38 7.57
C ASN A 144 9.29 -22.00 7.55
N PRO A 145 8.55 -22.23 6.45
CA PRO A 145 7.13 -21.88 6.37
C PRO A 145 6.24 -22.76 7.28
N ARG A 146 6.80 -23.81 7.87
CA ARG A 146 6.13 -24.73 8.80
C ARG A 146 6.84 -24.80 10.14
N MET A 147 7.41 -23.68 10.58
CA MET A 147 8.00 -23.55 11.91
C MET A 147 7.04 -24.11 12.96
N ALA A 148 7.49 -25.10 13.72
CA ALA A 148 6.76 -25.53 14.90
C ALA A 148 6.90 -24.44 15.98
N PRO A 149 5.86 -24.12 16.78
CA PRO A 149 5.91 -23.00 17.73
C PRO A 149 7.08 -23.02 18.74
N HIS A 150 7.71 -24.17 18.97
CA HIS A 150 8.82 -24.33 19.89
C HIS A 150 10.21 -24.15 19.23
N GLU A 151 10.28 -24.03 17.91
CA GLU A 151 11.53 -23.82 17.17
C GLU A 151 12.00 -22.35 17.29
N GLN A 152 11.07 -21.41 17.47
CA GLN A 152 11.34 -20.01 17.82
C GLN A 152 12.28 -19.29 16.81
N ASP A 153 12.24 -19.71 15.54
CA ASP A 153 12.98 -19.14 14.41
C ASP A 153 12.02 -18.61 13.31
N PRO A 154 11.05 -17.73 13.66
CA PRO A 154 10.13 -17.20 12.66
C PRO A 154 10.92 -16.38 11.64
N PRO A 155 10.66 -16.55 10.33
CA PRO A 155 11.31 -15.70 9.35
C PRO A 155 10.81 -14.27 9.49
N THR A 156 11.74 -13.34 9.54
CA THR A 156 11.49 -11.90 9.68
C THR A 156 11.73 -11.19 8.35
N ASP A 157 11.21 -9.98 8.23
CA ASP A 157 11.33 -9.19 7.01
C ASP A 157 12.67 -8.44 7.00
N VAL A 158 13.27 -8.30 5.82
CA VAL A 158 14.47 -7.47 5.63
C VAL A 158 14.16 -6.27 4.74
N ILE A 159 14.97 -5.22 4.88
CA ILE A 159 14.86 -4.02 4.08
C ILE A 159 16.03 -3.95 3.10
N ALA A 160 15.73 -3.96 1.81
CA ALA A 160 16.69 -3.77 0.74
C ALA A 160 16.61 -2.32 0.22
N TRP A 161 17.72 -1.62 0.25
CA TRP A 161 17.90 -0.28 -0.29
C TRP A 161 18.72 -0.35 -1.56
N VAL A 162 18.26 0.29 -2.63
CA VAL A 162 19.04 0.48 -3.85
C VAL A 162 19.46 1.93 -3.92
N HIS A 163 20.76 2.20 -3.90
CA HIS A 163 21.33 3.52 -4.14
C HIS A 163 21.84 3.59 -5.57
N ARG A 164 21.13 4.35 -6.41
CA ARG A 164 21.45 4.52 -7.83
C ARG A 164 22.71 5.35 -8.00
N ALA A 165 23.67 4.86 -8.76
CA ALA A 165 24.87 5.62 -9.11
C ALA A 165 24.55 6.83 -10.01
N ARG A 166 23.47 6.72 -10.79
CA ARG A 166 22.93 7.80 -11.62
C ARG A 166 21.46 8.01 -11.28
N LEU A 167 21.11 9.26 -10.94
CA LEU A 167 19.72 9.63 -10.71
C LEU A 167 18.87 9.33 -11.97
N PRO A 168 17.70 8.71 -11.82
CA PRO A 168 16.77 8.55 -12.92
C PRO A 168 16.37 9.92 -13.49
N GLU A 169 16.08 9.97 -14.79
CA GLU A 169 15.50 11.20 -15.36
C GLU A 169 14.08 11.40 -14.81
N PRO A 170 13.64 12.64 -14.53
CA PRO A 170 12.26 12.91 -14.09
C PRO A 170 11.23 12.24 -15.00
N GLY A 171 10.23 11.57 -14.41
CA GLY A 171 9.19 10.82 -15.14
C GLY A 171 9.56 9.38 -15.54
N GLN A 172 10.76 8.87 -15.19
CA GLN A 172 11.16 7.46 -15.40
C GLN A 172 10.94 6.57 -14.17
N GLU A 173 10.07 6.95 -13.25
CA GLU A 173 9.84 6.20 -12.03
C GLU A 173 9.21 4.83 -12.30
N VAL A 174 9.76 3.81 -11.64
CA VAL A 174 9.27 2.43 -11.72
C VAL A 174 7.96 2.36 -10.95
N LEU A 175 6.86 2.29 -11.69
CA LEU A 175 5.54 2.02 -11.12
C LEU A 175 5.53 0.67 -10.41
N PRO A 176 4.69 0.50 -9.37
CA PRO A 176 4.38 -0.83 -8.86
C PRO A 176 3.93 -1.75 -9.99
N ASP A 177 4.30 -3.02 -9.88
CA ASP A 177 3.83 -4.05 -10.80
C ASP A 177 2.30 -4.01 -10.93
N PRO A 178 1.75 -4.30 -12.12
CA PRO A 178 0.31 -4.47 -12.29
C PRO A 178 -0.26 -5.47 -11.26
N LEU A 179 -1.48 -5.20 -10.79
CA LEU A 179 -2.15 -6.07 -9.82
C LEU A 179 -2.56 -7.41 -10.45
N ALA A 180 -2.77 -7.42 -11.76
CA ALA A 180 -3.02 -8.58 -12.60
C ALA A 180 -2.75 -8.21 -14.07
N ASP A 181 -3.07 -9.09 -15.02
CA ASP A 181 -3.03 -8.76 -16.45
C ASP A 181 -4.05 -7.64 -16.76
N GLN A 182 -3.57 -6.59 -17.42
CA GLN A 182 -4.31 -5.35 -17.70
C GLN A 182 -4.76 -5.22 -19.16
N ASP A 183 -5.90 -4.56 -19.40
CA ASP A 183 -6.41 -4.24 -20.75
C ASP A 183 -5.82 -2.93 -21.28
N GLN A 184 -5.67 -1.94 -20.41
CA GLN A 184 -5.11 -0.62 -20.71
C GLN A 184 -4.09 -0.25 -19.64
N ASP A 185 -3.00 0.42 -20.06
CA ASP A 185 -1.88 0.80 -19.21
C ASP A 185 -1.27 2.10 -19.77
N PHE A 186 -1.61 3.25 -19.20
CA PHE A 186 -1.20 4.53 -19.76
C PHE A 186 -0.96 5.62 -18.71
N ARG A 187 -0.04 6.53 -19.08
CA ARG A 187 0.34 7.71 -18.32
C ARG A 187 -0.51 8.91 -18.74
N ILE A 188 -1.01 9.66 -17.77
CA ILE A 188 -1.61 10.99 -17.94
C ILE A 188 -0.55 12.01 -17.55
N PRO A 189 0.06 12.73 -18.52
CA PRO A 189 1.07 13.73 -18.21
C PRO A 189 0.53 14.82 -17.29
N ALA A 190 1.40 15.38 -16.45
CA ALA A 190 1.12 16.49 -15.57
C ALA A 190 0.37 17.61 -16.30
N ALA A 191 -0.60 18.22 -15.62
CA ALA A 191 -1.45 19.28 -16.16
C ALA A 191 -2.31 18.88 -17.39
N THR A 192 -2.56 17.58 -17.61
CA THR A 192 -3.44 17.08 -18.69
C THR A 192 -4.57 16.19 -18.18
N ALA A 193 -5.40 15.67 -19.08
CA ALA A 193 -6.44 14.70 -18.78
C ALA A 193 -6.59 13.72 -19.94
N ALA A 194 -7.03 12.50 -19.62
CA ALA A 194 -7.32 11.45 -20.59
C ALA A 194 -8.68 10.83 -20.31
N ALA A 195 -9.44 10.58 -21.37
CA ALA A 195 -10.71 9.88 -21.31
C ALA A 195 -10.59 8.49 -21.93
N TYR A 196 -11.21 7.50 -21.30
CA TYR A 196 -11.06 6.08 -21.60
C TYR A 196 -12.37 5.34 -21.32
N THR A 197 -12.55 4.18 -21.94
CA THR A 197 -13.76 3.36 -21.78
C THR A 197 -13.49 2.13 -20.95
N VAL A 198 -14.46 1.72 -20.14
CA VAL A 198 -14.47 0.45 -19.43
C VAL A 198 -15.84 -0.22 -19.51
N ALA A 199 -15.85 -1.54 -19.64
CA ALA A 199 -17.07 -2.33 -19.64
C ALA A 199 -17.53 -2.64 -18.19
N ALA A 200 -18.82 -2.95 -18.05
CA ALA A 200 -19.39 -3.37 -16.78
C ALA A 200 -18.62 -4.58 -16.20
N GLY A 201 -18.20 -4.45 -14.94
CA GLY A 201 -17.46 -5.47 -14.22
C GLY A 201 -15.94 -5.35 -14.30
N GLU A 202 -15.39 -4.57 -15.24
CA GLU A 202 -13.96 -4.24 -15.31
C GLU A 202 -13.54 -3.33 -14.15
N PHE A 203 -12.23 -3.23 -13.95
CA PHE A 203 -11.65 -2.42 -12.89
C PHE A 203 -10.86 -1.25 -13.46
N ILE A 204 -10.87 -0.13 -12.74
CA ILE A 204 -10.10 1.08 -13.02
C ILE A 204 -9.16 1.31 -11.84
N GLN A 205 -7.86 1.39 -12.09
CA GLN A 205 -6.87 1.76 -11.10
C GLN A 205 -6.29 3.12 -11.45
N VAL A 206 -6.47 4.10 -10.56
CA VAL A 206 -5.84 5.42 -10.64
C VAL A 206 -4.69 5.44 -9.65
N ILE A 207 -3.47 5.68 -10.13
CA ILE A 207 -2.23 5.58 -9.36
C ILE A 207 -1.56 6.95 -9.31
N ASP A 208 -1.22 7.40 -8.11
CA ASP A 208 -0.32 8.51 -7.88
C ASP A 208 1.13 8.04 -8.06
N VAL A 209 1.86 8.71 -8.94
CA VAL A 209 3.13 8.21 -9.49
C VAL A 209 4.27 8.54 -8.56
N GLU A 210 4.44 9.84 -8.32
CA GLU A 210 5.52 10.40 -7.50
C GLU A 210 5.04 10.71 -6.07
N GLY A 211 3.76 10.46 -5.78
CA GLY A 211 3.11 10.87 -4.55
C GLY A 211 2.68 12.33 -4.61
N ARG A 212 1.74 12.69 -3.74
CA ARG A 212 1.18 14.03 -3.61
C ARG A 212 0.49 14.59 -4.85
N GLU A 213 0.34 13.86 -5.94
CA GLU A 213 -0.45 14.30 -7.08
C GLU A 213 -1.90 13.91 -6.91
N CYS A 214 -2.80 14.85 -7.18
CA CYS A 214 -4.22 14.58 -7.16
C CYS A 214 -4.81 14.34 -8.55
N SER A 215 -5.88 13.55 -8.58
CA SER A 215 -6.60 13.25 -9.82
C SER A 215 -8.09 13.55 -9.68
N ASP A 216 -8.61 14.44 -10.52
CA ASP A 216 -10.05 14.59 -10.70
C ASP A 216 -10.56 13.41 -11.54
N PHE A 217 -11.68 12.82 -11.14
CA PHE A 217 -12.32 11.70 -11.81
C PHE A 217 -13.80 11.95 -12.08
N GLN A 218 -14.25 11.55 -13.27
CA GLN A 218 -15.66 11.61 -13.66
C GLN A 218 -15.99 10.41 -14.56
N ALA A 219 -17.24 9.93 -14.50
CA ALA A 219 -17.71 8.81 -15.30
C ALA A 219 -19.14 9.01 -15.78
N PHE A 220 -19.43 8.48 -16.96
CA PHE A 220 -20.72 8.58 -17.64
C PHE A 220 -21.13 7.20 -18.14
N PRO A 221 -22.39 6.77 -17.97
CA PRO A 221 -22.89 5.57 -18.62
C PRO A 221 -22.79 5.72 -20.14
N THR A 222 -22.14 4.76 -20.81
CA THR A 222 -21.97 4.79 -22.27
C THR A 222 -23.32 4.88 -22.99
N ALA A 223 -24.31 4.10 -22.54
CA ALA A 223 -25.66 4.10 -23.09
C ALA A 223 -26.38 5.46 -22.96
N ASP A 224 -26.11 6.22 -21.89
CA ASP A 224 -26.69 7.54 -21.71
C ASP A 224 -26.05 8.54 -22.69
N LEU A 225 -24.72 8.51 -22.86
CA LEU A 225 -24.03 9.35 -23.85
C LEU A 225 -24.49 9.06 -25.28
N GLU A 226 -24.67 7.78 -25.63
CA GLU A 226 -25.25 7.37 -26.93
C GLU A 226 -26.68 7.89 -27.14
N ALA A 227 -27.45 8.00 -26.05
CA ALA A 227 -28.79 8.60 -26.05
C ALA A 227 -28.77 10.14 -25.98
N GLY A 228 -27.61 10.78 -25.94
CA GLY A 228 -27.46 12.24 -25.83
C GLY A 228 -27.76 12.77 -24.43
N VAL A 229 -27.68 11.93 -23.40
CA VAL A 229 -27.90 12.26 -22.00
C VAL A 229 -26.56 12.27 -21.27
N GLU A 230 -26.11 13.43 -20.80
CA GLU A 230 -24.84 13.56 -20.06
C GLU A 230 -25.00 13.31 -18.57
N ARG A 231 -25.48 12.12 -18.20
CA ARG A 231 -25.57 11.73 -16.79
C ARG A 231 -24.19 11.32 -16.29
N SER A 232 -23.68 12.04 -15.29
CA SER A 232 -22.36 11.82 -14.71
C SER A 232 -22.45 11.52 -13.22
N LEU A 233 -21.34 11.10 -12.60
CA LEU A 233 -21.22 11.03 -11.14
C LEU A 233 -21.58 12.37 -10.51
N ASP A 234 -22.34 12.27 -9.42
CA ASP A 234 -22.85 13.38 -8.63
C ASP A 234 -22.40 13.15 -7.18
N ALA A 235 -21.55 14.04 -6.68
CA ALA A 235 -20.99 13.94 -5.35
C ALA A 235 -22.06 14.20 -4.28
N THR A 236 -23.03 15.06 -4.55
CA THR A 236 -24.12 15.38 -3.61
C THR A 236 -25.01 14.18 -3.37
N MET A 237 -25.45 13.50 -4.43
CA MET A 237 -26.20 12.25 -4.37
C MET A 237 -25.36 11.16 -3.70
N THR A 238 -24.08 11.05 -4.08
CA THR A 238 -23.18 10.07 -3.46
C THR A 238 -23.10 10.26 -1.94
N ARG A 239 -22.80 11.47 -1.45
CA ARG A 239 -22.76 11.75 0.00
C ARG A 239 -24.09 11.49 0.67
N THR A 240 -25.21 11.82 0.01
CA THR A 240 -26.56 11.59 0.54
C THR A 240 -26.85 10.11 0.75
N LEU A 241 -26.48 9.26 -0.21
CA LEU A 241 -26.73 7.82 -0.14
C LEU A 241 -25.73 7.08 0.75
N MET A 242 -24.48 7.53 0.79
CA MET A 242 -23.43 6.89 1.59
C MET A 242 -23.42 7.36 3.05
N GLY A 243 -23.92 8.56 3.35
CA GLY A 243 -23.83 9.15 4.68
C GLY A 243 -22.39 9.44 5.13
N SER A 244 -21.47 9.57 4.17
CA SER A 244 -20.03 9.82 4.35
C SER A 244 -19.58 10.91 3.37
N SER A 245 -18.49 11.61 3.69
CA SER A 245 -17.86 12.59 2.80
C SER A 245 -17.42 12.00 1.46
N TYR A 246 -17.05 10.72 1.45
CA TYR A 246 -16.74 9.95 0.24
C TYR A 246 -16.86 8.45 0.53
N PRO A 247 -17.11 7.62 -0.50
CA PRO A 247 -17.10 6.16 -0.39
C PRO A 247 -15.73 5.58 -0.04
N ALA A 248 -15.73 4.41 0.61
CA ALA A 248 -14.54 3.63 0.95
C ALA A 248 -14.80 2.12 0.74
N PRO A 249 -13.77 1.26 0.62
CA PRO A 249 -13.96 -0.18 0.52
C PRO A 249 -14.87 -0.72 1.64
N GLY A 250 -15.88 -1.51 1.28
CA GLY A 250 -16.81 -2.10 2.24
C GLY A 250 -18.27 -1.97 1.83
N LEU A 251 -19.12 -1.57 2.79
CA LEU A 251 -20.57 -1.42 2.61
C LEU A 251 -20.95 -0.11 1.89
N PHE A 252 -20.27 0.99 2.22
CA PHE A 252 -20.52 2.33 1.69
C PHE A 252 -19.48 2.69 0.62
N SER A 253 -19.42 1.86 -0.43
CA SER A 253 -18.33 1.83 -1.41
C SER A 253 -18.68 2.42 -2.77
N LYS A 254 -19.88 2.96 -2.98
CA LYS A 254 -20.35 3.30 -4.34
C LYS A 254 -20.43 4.80 -4.58
N PHE A 255 -20.07 5.20 -5.79
CA PHE A 255 -20.40 6.51 -6.33
C PHE A 255 -21.61 6.42 -7.25
N PHE A 256 -22.46 7.44 -7.19
CA PHE A 256 -23.77 7.48 -7.85
C PHE A 256 -23.87 8.68 -8.77
N ASP A 257 -24.72 8.58 -9.78
CA ASP A 257 -25.19 9.74 -10.51
C ASP A 257 -26.34 10.47 -9.80
N ALA A 258 -26.77 11.60 -10.36
CA ALA A 258 -27.88 12.39 -9.83
C ALA A 258 -29.24 11.66 -9.78
N GLY A 259 -29.39 10.53 -10.50
CA GLY A 259 -30.56 9.65 -10.47
C GLY A 259 -30.50 8.58 -9.38
N GLY A 260 -29.38 8.46 -8.67
CA GLY A 260 -29.12 7.42 -7.69
C GLY A 260 -28.74 6.07 -8.30
N GLN A 261 -28.36 6.04 -9.59
CA GLN A 261 -27.79 4.84 -10.19
C GLN A 261 -26.29 4.74 -9.80
N PRO A 262 -25.84 3.59 -9.28
CA PRO A 262 -24.44 3.40 -8.94
C PRO A 262 -23.62 3.16 -10.21
N LEU A 263 -22.52 3.90 -10.38
CA LEU A 263 -21.67 3.79 -11.58
C LEU A 263 -20.38 3.03 -11.30
N VAL A 264 -19.73 3.32 -10.17
CA VAL A 264 -18.49 2.66 -9.76
C VAL A 264 -18.54 2.27 -8.28
N GLU A 265 -17.82 1.20 -7.95
CA GLU A 265 -17.60 0.73 -6.58
C GLU A 265 -16.11 0.79 -6.22
N VAL A 266 -15.74 1.40 -5.10
CA VAL A 266 -14.39 1.37 -4.53
C VAL A 266 -14.11 -0.02 -3.98
N VAL A 267 -13.11 -0.68 -4.57
CA VAL A 267 -12.65 -2.02 -4.20
C VAL A 267 -11.42 -1.92 -3.31
N GLN A 268 -10.42 -1.15 -3.73
CA GLN A 268 -9.22 -0.91 -2.92
C GLN A 268 -8.91 0.58 -2.84
N ASP A 269 -8.36 0.98 -1.71
CA ASP A 269 -7.92 2.36 -1.46
C ASP A 269 -6.69 2.33 -0.56
N THR A 270 -5.54 2.78 -1.08
CA THR A 270 -4.29 2.78 -0.32
C THR A 270 -3.97 4.10 0.38
N VAL A 271 -4.84 5.10 0.22
CA VAL A 271 -4.66 6.46 0.74
C VAL A 271 -5.64 6.77 1.85
N GLY A 272 -6.93 6.42 1.68
CA GLY A 272 -7.98 6.66 2.66
C GLY A 272 -8.41 8.13 2.77
N ARG A 273 -7.95 8.99 1.86
CA ARG A 273 -8.19 10.43 1.87
C ARG A 273 -8.43 10.95 0.46
N HIS A 274 -9.64 11.42 0.22
CA HIS A 274 -10.09 11.98 -1.05
C HIS A 274 -11.05 13.14 -0.79
N ASP A 275 -11.50 13.81 -1.86
CA ASP A 275 -12.47 14.89 -1.80
C ASP A 275 -13.66 14.65 -2.74
N THR A 276 -14.84 15.07 -2.30
CA THR A 276 -16.04 15.16 -3.17
C THR A 276 -16.77 16.48 -2.98
N PHE A 277 -16.19 17.45 -2.25
CA PHE A 277 -16.82 18.74 -1.97
C PHE A 277 -16.52 19.76 -3.07
N ASN A 278 -15.30 19.78 -3.58
CA ASN A 278 -14.87 20.78 -4.54
C ASN A 278 -15.13 20.35 -5.99
N THR A 279 -15.18 21.35 -6.85
CA THR A 279 -15.13 21.13 -8.30
C THR A 279 -13.69 20.88 -8.72
N ALA A 280 -13.52 20.24 -9.89
CA ALA A 280 -12.26 20.27 -10.58
C ALA A 280 -11.85 21.73 -10.83
N CYS A 281 -10.56 22.03 -10.69
CA CYS A 281 -10.08 23.40 -10.83
C CYS A 281 -10.47 23.97 -12.21
N ASN A 282 -10.70 25.27 -12.26
CA ASN A 282 -11.23 25.96 -13.44
C ASN A 282 -10.62 27.35 -13.59
N SER A 283 -10.77 27.97 -14.75
CA SER A 283 -10.17 29.28 -15.04
C SER A 283 -10.57 30.35 -14.02
N ARG A 284 -11.83 30.32 -13.54
CA ARG A 284 -12.34 31.29 -12.58
C ARG A 284 -11.66 31.17 -11.22
N TYR A 285 -11.39 29.95 -10.75
CA TYR A 285 -10.64 29.69 -9.53
C TYR A 285 -9.28 30.41 -9.55
N TYR A 286 -8.49 30.18 -10.61
CA TYR A 286 -7.16 30.76 -10.72
C TYR A 286 -7.19 32.29 -10.94
N GLU A 287 -8.15 32.81 -11.71
CA GLU A 287 -8.33 34.26 -11.90
C GLU A 287 -8.56 34.99 -10.57
N GLU A 288 -9.43 34.47 -9.70
CA GLU A 288 -9.72 35.06 -8.39
C GLU A 288 -8.52 34.98 -7.44
N MET A 289 -7.69 33.96 -7.59
CA MET A 289 -6.45 33.79 -6.83
C MET A 289 -5.28 34.63 -7.40
N GLY A 290 -5.47 35.33 -8.51
CA GLY A 290 -4.46 36.21 -9.12
C GLY A 290 -3.58 35.56 -10.19
N TYR A 291 -3.97 34.39 -10.71
CA TYR A 291 -3.24 33.59 -11.71
C TYR A 291 -4.05 33.44 -13.02
N PRO A 292 -4.33 34.52 -13.76
CA PRO A 292 -5.12 34.42 -14.99
C PRO A 292 -4.40 33.61 -16.07
N GLY A 293 -5.16 32.77 -16.79
CA GLY A 293 -4.63 31.94 -17.88
C GLY A 293 -3.96 30.65 -17.43
N HIS A 294 -4.01 30.32 -16.14
CA HIS A 294 -3.51 29.07 -15.59
C HIS A 294 -4.22 27.85 -16.22
N VAL A 295 -3.45 26.79 -16.50
CA VAL A 295 -4.00 25.52 -16.98
C VAL A 295 -4.91 24.93 -15.90
N ASN A 296 -6.02 24.29 -16.26
CA ASN A 296 -6.98 23.80 -15.30
C ASN A 296 -7.68 22.52 -15.75
N CYS A 297 -8.13 21.72 -14.78
CA CYS A 297 -8.73 20.42 -14.99
C CYS A 297 -10.05 20.49 -15.75
N SER A 298 -10.86 21.52 -15.53
CA SER A 298 -12.14 21.68 -16.22
C SER A 298 -11.95 21.84 -17.74
N ASP A 299 -10.98 22.64 -18.17
CA ASP A 299 -10.62 22.78 -19.58
C ASP A 299 -9.93 21.52 -20.13
N ASN A 300 -9.15 20.82 -19.30
CA ASN A 300 -8.55 19.53 -19.66
C ASN A 300 -9.63 18.48 -19.94
N PHE A 301 -10.64 18.38 -19.08
CA PHE A 301 -11.80 17.50 -19.25
C PHE A 301 -12.58 17.83 -20.52
N ASN A 302 -12.85 19.11 -20.78
CA ASN A 302 -13.54 19.54 -22.00
C ASN A 302 -12.84 19.02 -23.27
N ARG A 303 -11.50 19.10 -23.31
CA ARG A 303 -10.71 18.59 -24.44
C ARG A 303 -10.72 17.06 -24.50
N ALA A 304 -10.50 16.38 -23.37
CA ALA A 304 -10.44 14.93 -23.29
C ALA A 304 -11.78 14.26 -23.64
N LEU A 305 -12.90 14.87 -23.28
CA LEU A 305 -14.25 14.32 -23.50
C LEU A 305 -14.86 14.70 -24.86
N THR A 306 -14.23 15.58 -25.64
CA THR A 306 -14.69 15.97 -26.98
C THR A 306 -14.99 14.77 -27.91
N PRO A 307 -14.15 13.71 -27.96
CA PRO A 307 -14.43 12.54 -28.80
C PRO A 307 -15.72 11.79 -28.45
N TYR A 308 -16.22 11.95 -27.23
CA TYR A 308 -17.41 11.29 -26.71
C TYR A 308 -18.67 12.17 -26.78
N GLY A 309 -18.58 13.35 -27.42
CA GLY A 309 -19.72 14.23 -27.64
C GLY A 309 -20.25 14.93 -26.40
N VAL A 310 -19.50 14.91 -25.29
CA VAL A 310 -19.86 15.60 -24.05
C VAL A 310 -19.65 17.10 -24.19
N ALA A 311 -20.66 17.89 -23.84
CA ALA A 311 -20.62 19.34 -23.93
C ALA A 311 -19.61 19.94 -22.95
N PRO A 312 -18.87 21.00 -23.36
CA PRO A 312 -17.92 21.65 -22.48
C PRO A 312 -18.61 22.37 -21.31
N ARG A 313 -18.00 22.28 -20.12
CA ARG A 313 -18.47 22.93 -18.89
C ARG A 313 -17.41 23.91 -18.39
N LYS A 314 -17.86 25.01 -17.76
CA LYS A 314 -16.96 26.02 -17.16
C LYS A 314 -16.34 25.56 -15.85
N GLY A 315 -16.96 24.58 -15.21
CA GLY A 315 -16.50 23.97 -13.97
C GLY A 315 -17.12 22.58 -13.91
N TRP A 316 -16.28 21.58 -13.66
CA TRP A 316 -16.71 20.19 -13.53
C TRP A 316 -16.86 19.83 -12.06
N GLU A 317 -17.98 19.21 -11.71
CA GLU A 317 -18.01 18.39 -10.50
C GLU A 317 -17.16 17.15 -10.76
N ALA A 318 -16.31 16.80 -9.81
CA ALA A 318 -15.44 15.64 -9.91
C ALA A 318 -15.28 14.98 -8.55
N ILE A 319 -14.95 13.69 -8.59
CA ILE A 319 -14.42 12.98 -7.44
C ILE A 319 -12.92 13.22 -7.47
N ASN A 320 -12.41 13.85 -6.43
CA ASN A 320 -11.06 14.36 -6.37
C ASN A 320 -10.23 13.35 -5.58
N PHE A 321 -9.65 12.37 -6.28
CA PHE A 321 -8.79 11.37 -5.64
C PHE A 321 -7.50 12.01 -5.13
N PHE A 322 -7.15 11.61 -3.91
CA PHE A 322 -5.93 11.94 -3.15
C PHE A 322 -5.95 13.33 -2.49
N TYR A 323 -6.88 14.20 -2.88
CA TYR A 323 -7.10 15.48 -2.25
C TYR A 323 -7.32 15.37 -0.73
N ASN A 324 -6.49 16.06 0.04
CA ASN A 324 -6.64 16.20 1.49
C ASN A 324 -7.41 17.48 1.84
N THR A 325 -8.69 17.49 1.45
CA THR A 325 -9.64 18.56 1.81
C THR A 325 -10.25 18.28 3.18
N ASN A 326 -10.33 19.31 4.02
CA ASN A 326 -10.93 19.23 5.35
C ASN A 326 -11.86 20.42 5.62
N LEU A 327 -12.79 20.21 6.56
CA LEU A 327 -13.65 21.24 7.12
C LEU A 327 -13.33 21.36 8.61
N ASP A 328 -12.98 22.54 9.08
CA ASP A 328 -12.68 22.77 10.50
C ASP A 328 -13.94 23.06 11.34
N ALA A 329 -13.74 23.27 12.64
CA ALA A 329 -14.81 23.59 13.58
C ALA A 329 -15.46 24.97 13.33
N ASP A 330 -14.79 25.85 12.58
CA ASP A 330 -15.27 27.18 12.19
C ASP A 330 -15.96 27.17 10.81
N ASN A 331 -16.19 25.97 10.25
CA ASN A 331 -16.79 25.73 8.94
C ASN A 331 -15.95 26.27 7.78
N GLN A 332 -14.63 26.38 7.93
CA GLN A 332 -13.73 26.71 6.84
C GLN A 332 -13.32 25.45 6.09
N LEU A 333 -13.46 25.51 4.77
CA LEU A 333 -12.90 24.49 3.88
C LEU A 333 -11.43 24.85 3.60
N PHE A 334 -10.52 23.90 3.80
CA PHE A 334 -9.10 24.11 3.56
C PHE A 334 -8.45 22.88 2.93
N PHE A 335 -7.30 23.12 2.31
CA PHE A 335 -6.47 22.11 1.66
C PHE A 335 -5.18 21.91 2.44
N GLU A 336 -4.80 20.65 2.58
CA GLU A 336 -3.48 20.25 3.05
C GLU A 336 -2.83 19.39 1.96
N GLU A 337 -1.55 19.09 2.14
CA GLU A 337 -0.84 18.17 1.25
C GLU A 337 -1.54 16.78 1.26
N PRO A 338 -1.72 16.15 0.10
CA PRO A 338 -2.28 14.80 -0.02
C PRO A 338 -1.54 13.78 0.83
N TRP A 339 -2.19 12.68 1.25
CA TRP A 339 -1.49 11.63 2.00
C TRP A 339 -0.82 10.57 1.13
N SER A 340 -1.07 10.63 -0.18
CA SER A 340 -0.55 9.67 -1.15
C SER A 340 0.98 9.67 -1.21
N ARG A 341 1.53 8.48 -1.37
CA ARG A 341 2.94 8.20 -1.63
C ARG A 341 3.10 7.70 -3.07
N PRO A 342 4.34 7.70 -3.60
CA PRO A 342 4.62 7.04 -4.88
C PRO A 342 4.01 5.63 -4.94
N GLY A 343 3.22 5.37 -5.97
CA GLY A 343 2.56 4.09 -6.20
C GLY A 343 1.28 3.84 -5.41
N ASP A 344 0.83 4.77 -4.55
CA ASP A 344 -0.49 4.67 -3.93
C ASP A 344 -1.60 4.79 -4.98
N TYR A 345 -2.73 4.12 -4.75
CA TYR A 345 -3.81 4.04 -5.75
C TYR A 345 -5.19 3.87 -5.13
N VAL A 346 -6.19 4.14 -5.96
CA VAL A 346 -7.58 3.68 -5.79
C VAL A 346 -7.92 2.69 -6.89
N LEU A 347 -8.57 1.59 -6.52
CA LEU A 347 -9.09 0.58 -7.44
C LEU A 347 -10.62 0.60 -7.39
N LEU A 348 -11.23 0.91 -8.52
CA LEU A 348 -12.67 0.97 -8.71
C LEU A 348 -13.13 -0.21 -9.57
N ARG A 349 -14.38 -0.65 -9.38
CA ARG A 349 -15.08 -1.57 -10.28
C ARG A 349 -16.20 -0.83 -11.00
N ALA A 350 -16.25 -0.94 -12.32
CA ALA A 350 -17.34 -0.42 -13.12
C ALA A 350 -18.61 -1.26 -12.90
N LEU A 351 -19.74 -0.63 -12.62
CA LEU A 351 -21.04 -1.29 -12.40
C LEU A 351 -21.94 -1.27 -13.64
N THR A 352 -21.55 -0.49 -14.64
CA THR A 352 -22.16 -0.39 -15.97
C THR A 352 -21.03 -0.13 -16.98
N ASP A 353 -21.33 -0.15 -18.28
CA ASP A 353 -20.39 0.33 -19.29
C ASP A 353 -20.23 1.85 -19.13
N LEU A 354 -18.98 2.33 -19.08
CA LEU A 354 -18.66 3.72 -18.77
C LEU A 354 -17.68 4.32 -19.76
N VAL A 355 -17.87 5.62 -20.01
CA VAL A 355 -16.81 6.53 -20.42
C VAL A 355 -16.30 7.23 -19.17
N CYS A 356 -15.02 7.11 -18.88
CA CYS A 356 -14.36 7.71 -17.73
C CYS A 356 -13.38 8.80 -18.19
N VAL A 357 -13.08 9.74 -17.30
CA VAL A 357 -12.01 10.72 -17.48
C VAL A 357 -11.26 10.93 -16.17
N SER A 358 -9.94 11.02 -16.27
CA SER A 358 -9.04 11.34 -15.16
C SER A 358 -8.11 12.48 -15.56
N SER A 359 -7.75 13.35 -14.61
CA SER A 359 -6.72 14.40 -14.78
C SER A 359 -5.47 14.10 -13.96
N ALA A 360 -4.34 14.68 -14.37
CA ALA A 360 -3.26 15.05 -13.47
C ALA A 360 -3.41 16.56 -13.21
N CYS A 361 -3.76 16.93 -11.98
CA CYS A 361 -4.18 18.27 -11.65
C CYS A 361 -3.01 19.27 -11.74
N PRO A 362 -3.17 20.41 -12.44
CA PRO A 362 -2.10 21.39 -12.57
C PRO A 362 -1.91 22.29 -11.35
N CYS A 363 -2.65 22.11 -10.25
CA CYS A 363 -2.63 23.08 -9.16
C CYS A 363 -1.26 23.15 -8.46
N ASP A 364 -0.60 24.30 -8.58
CA ASP A 364 0.69 24.61 -7.97
C ASP A 364 0.64 25.87 -7.08
N ILE A 365 -0.55 26.46 -6.91
CA ILE A 365 -0.76 27.70 -6.16
C ILE A 365 -1.16 27.48 -4.69
N ASP A 366 -1.40 26.22 -4.31
CA ASP A 366 -1.76 25.78 -2.97
C ASP A 366 -1.22 24.37 -2.68
N ALA A 367 -1.56 23.82 -1.52
CA ALA A 367 -1.04 22.54 -1.05
C ALA A 367 -1.63 21.30 -1.77
N ALA A 368 -2.61 21.46 -2.66
CA ALA A 368 -3.37 20.35 -3.26
C ALA A 368 -2.49 19.28 -3.92
N ASN A 369 -1.39 19.67 -4.59
CA ASN A 369 -0.48 18.73 -5.24
C ASN A 369 0.93 18.72 -4.60
N GLY A 370 1.04 19.04 -3.31
CA GLY A 370 2.35 19.21 -2.67
C GLY A 370 3.21 20.30 -3.35
N TRP A 371 2.56 21.29 -3.98
CA TRP A 371 3.16 22.41 -4.72
C TRP A 371 3.93 22.03 -6.00
N GLN A 372 3.95 20.76 -6.40
CA GLN A 372 4.69 20.27 -7.56
C GLN A 372 3.82 19.28 -8.33
N PRO A 373 3.07 19.72 -9.36
CA PRO A 373 2.26 18.83 -10.17
C PRO A 373 3.12 17.75 -10.84
N THR A 374 2.69 16.50 -10.71
CA THR A 374 3.32 15.34 -11.37
C THR A 374 2.31 14.58 -12.22
N ASP A 375 2.71 13.43 -12.76
CA ASP A 375 1.83 12.64 -13.62
C ASP A 375 0.85 11.77 -12.80
N ILE A 376 -0.23 11.32 -13.44
CA ILE A 376 -1.10 10.25 -12.94
C ILE A 376 -0.97 9.01 -13.83
N HIS A 377 -1.08 7.82 -13.26
CA HIS A 377 -1.23 6.59 -14.04
C HIS A 377 -2.64 6.05 -14.01
N VAL A 378 -3.09 5.46 -15.12
CA VAL A 378 -4.33 4.69 -15.16
C VAL A 378 -4.08 3.31 -15.75
N ARG A 379 -4.59 2.29 -15.06
CA ARG A 379 -4.70 0.92 -15.55
C ARG A 379 -6.15 0.48 -15.55
N THR A 380 -6.53 -0.34 -16.53
CA THR A 380 -7.81 -1.05 -16.49
C THR A 380 -7.60 -2.54 -16.50
N TYR A 381 -8.42 -3.28 -15.77
CA TYR A 381 -8.31 -4.74 -15.68
C TYR A 381 -9.61 -5.42 -16.14
N PRO A 382 -9.50 -6.53 -16.88
CA PRO A 382 -10.68 -7.24 -17.35
C PRO A 382 -11.51 -7.80 -16.19
N ALA A 383 -12.81 -7.94 -16.42
CA ALA A 383 -13.78 -8.44 -15.43
C ALA A 383 -13.51 -9.89 -14.95
N THR A 384 -12.63 -10.62 -15.65
CA THR A 384 -12.16 -11.95 -15.25
C THR A 384 -11.20 -11.91 -14.06
N ASN A 385 -10.58 -10.77 -13.78
CA ASN A 385 -9.75 -10.57 -12.61
C ASN A 385 -10.60 -10.50 -11.34
N THR A 386 -10.05 -10.97 -10.23
CA THR A 386 -10.71 -10.93 -8.93
C THR A 386 -9.83 -10.19 -7.93
N PHE A 387 -10.29 -9.02 -7.50
CA PHE A 387 -9.62 -8.23 -6.47
C PHE A 387 -10.45 -8.25 -5.18
N LYS A 388 -9.79 -8.52 -4.06
CA LYS A 388 -10.41 -8.45 -2.74
C LYS A 388 -10.58 -6.99 -2.33
N LYS A 389 -11.68 -6.71 -1.63
CA LYS A 389 -11.87 -5.41 -0.99
C LYS A 389 -10.78 -5.20 0.07
N ALA A 390 -10.13 -4.05 0.07
CA ALA A 390 -9.08 -3.76 1.04
C ALA A 390 -8.82 -2.26 1.18
N THR A 391 -8.50 -1.83 2.39
CA THR A 391 -7.90 -0.51 2.64
C THR A 391 -6.44 -0.72 2.99
N ALA A 392 -5.53 0.16 2.58
CA ALA A 392 -4.17 0.08 3.10
C ALA A 392 -4.13 0.53 4.56
N PHE A 393 -3.41 -0.23 5.36
CA PHE A 393 -3.04 0.13 6.72
C PHE A 393 -1.53 0.13 6.85
N ARG A 394 -0.99 1.14 7.53
CA ARG A 394 0.44 1.24 7.85
C ARG A 394 0.61 1.11 9.35
N MET A 395 1.38 0.12 9.79
CA MET A 395 1.59 -0.12 11.23
C MET A 395 2.37 1.01 11.92
N SER A 396 3.28 1.64 11.20
CA SER A 396 4.06 2.81 11.62
C SER A 396 4.09 3.82 10.47
N THR A 397 4.56 5.04 10.75
CA THR A 397 4.67 6.09 9.72
C THR A 397 5.51 5.66 8.54
N ASP A 398 6.57 4.87 8.77
CA ASP A 398 7.55 4.49 7.74
C ASP A 398 7.33 3.05 7.23
N ALA A 399 6.25 2.39 7.64
CA ALA A 399 5.90 1.07 7.16
C ALA A 399 5.35 1.12 5.72
N GLU A 400 5.60 0.06 4.98
CA GLU A 400 4.90 -0.21 3.73
C GLU A 400 3.39 -0.39 3.99
N PRO A 401 2.51 0.06 3.07
CA PRO A 401 1.10 -0.22 3.17
C PRO A 401 0.83 -1.72 3.12
N GLU A 402 0.08 -2.23 4.09
CA GLU A 402 -0.49 -3.57 4.02
C GLU A 402 -1.99 -3.47 3.76
N LEU A 403 -2.46 -4.14 2.72
CA LEU A 403 -3.88 -4.26 2.43
C LEU A 403 -4.59 -5.04 3.53
N THR A 404 -5.80 -4.59 3.91
CA THR A 404 -6.68 -5.29 4.84
C THR A 404 -6.86 -6.76 4.45
N LYS A 405 -6.71 -7.65 5.42
CA LYS A 405 -6.78 -9.10 5.24
C LYS A 405 -8.07 -9.66 5.82
N GLU A 406 -8.45 -10.82 5.34
CA GLU A 406 -9.49 -11.64 5.99
C GLU A 406 -8.86 -12.40 7.17
N THR A 407 -9.58 -12.52 8.28
CA THR A 407 -9.14 -13.35 9.40
C THR A 407 -9.28 -14.85 9.06
N GLY A 408 -8.63 -15.71 9.83
CA GLY A 408 -8.80 -17.17 9.69
C GLY A 408 -10.25 -17.64 9.93
N PHE A 409 -11.06 -16.83 10.59
CA PHE A 409 -12.48 -17.11 10.84
C PHE A 409 -13.41 -16.48 9.79
N HIS A 410 -12.90 -15.63 8.90
CA HIS A 410 -13.71 -14.81 7.98
C HIS A 410 -14.66 -15.65 7.12
N ALA A 411 -14.20 -16.76 6.54
CA ALA A 411 -15.03 -17.61 5.70
C ALA A 411 -16.31 -18.11 6.41
N ARG A 412 -16.20 -18.40 7.72
CA ARG A 412 -17.35 -18.78 8.55
C ARG A 412 -18.15 -17.58 8.99
N ALA A 413 -17.46 -16.52 9.41
CA ALA A 413 -18.11 -15.29 9.85
C ALA A 413 -18.99 -14.73 8.74
N ALA A 414 -18.50 -14.62 7.50
CA ALA A 414 -19.17 -14.03 6.34
C ALA A 414 -20.51 -14.69 5.95
N GLU A 415 -20.79 -15.91 6.44
CA GLU A 415 -22.10 -16.54 6.27
C GLU A 415 -23.21 -15.86 7.10
N HIS A 416 -22.85 -15.08 8.14
CA HIS A 416 -23.81 -14.58 9.13
C HIS A 416 -24.14 -13.09 9.02
N PRO A 417 -23.18 -12.14 9.06
CA PRO A 417 -23.43 -10.72 8.92
C PRO A 417 -23.14 -10.25 7.50
N ARG A 418 -23.74 -9.12 7.12
CA ARG A 418 -23.36 -8.36 5.92
C ARG A 418 -22.52 -7.14 6.25
N ASN A 419 -22.31 -6.87 7.54
CA ASN A 419 -21.65 -5.67 8.03
C ASN A 419 -20.25 -6.01 8.54
N PHE A 420 -19.25 -5.77 7.69
CA PHE A 420 -17.85 -5.87 8.04
C PHE A 420 -17.25 -4.49 8.20
N THR A 421 -16.34 -4.35 9.15
CA THR A 421 -15.55 -3.15 9.37
C THR A 421 -14.07 -3.50 9.33
N GLU A 422 -13.27 -2.53 8.92
CA GLU A 422 -11.82 -2.60 8.98
C GLU A 422 -11.40 -2.38 10.44
N TYR A 423 -10.60 -3.30 10.98
CA TYR A 423 -10.00 -3.17 12.29
C TYR A 423 -8.56 -3.67 12.27
N ALA A 424 -7.61 -2.75 12.38
CA ALA A 424 -6.18 -3.02 12.54
C ALA A 424 -5.57 -3.92 11.44
N GLY A 425 -5.95 -3.68 10.19
CA GLY A 425 -5.52 -4.44 9.02
C GLY A 425 -6.38 -5.65 8.71
N TYR A 426 -7.56 -5.82 9.33
CA TYR A 426 -8.41 -7.00 9.12
C TYR A 426 -9.89 -6.68 8.95
N TRP A 427 -10.59 -7.48 8.13
CA TRP A 427 -12.05 -7.45 8.01
C TRP A 427 -12.72 -8.22 9.13
N LEU A 428 -13.38 -7.51 10.05
CA LEU A 428 -14.15 -8.09 11.14
C LEU A 428 -15.65 -7.85 11.00
N ALA A 429 -16.45 -8.83 11.41
CA ALA A 429 -17.88 -8.66 11.56
C ALA A 429 -18.15 -7.62 12.65
N ASN A 430 -18.78 -6.50 12.27
CA ASN A 430 -19.10 -5.44 13.21
C ASN A 430 -20.33 -5.78 14.06
N SER A 431 -21.32 -6.47 13.48
CA SER A 431 -22.49 -6.94 14.21
C SER A 431 -23.18 -8.11 13.53
N TYR A 432 -23.75 -9.04 14.31
CA TYR A 432 -24.55 -10.14 13.79
C TYR A 432 -26.03 -9.79 13.86
N THR A 433 -26.58 -9.37 12.74
CA THR A 433 -27.95 -8.80 12.69
C THR A 433 -29.07 -9.85 12.81
N GLN A 434 -28.75 -11.14 12.86
CA GLN A 434 -29.75 -12.23 12.89
C GLN A 434 -30.57 -12.25 14.19
N HIS A 435 -29.95 -11.89 15.31
CA HIS A 435 -30.51 -12.04 16.66
C HIS A 435 -30.71 -10.70 17.39
N GLY A 436 -29.96 -9.67 16.99
CA GLY A 436 -30.01 -8.33 17.57
C GLY A 436 -29.32 -8.23 18.94
N ALA A 437 -28.97 -7.00 19.33
CA ALA A 437 -28.09 -6.74 20.48
C ALA A 437 -28.62 -7.29 21.83
N LEU A 438 -29.95 -7.31 22.03
CA LEU A 438 -30.54 -7.82 23.26
C LEU A 438 -30.38 -9.34 23.41
N GLU A 439 -30.57 -10.09 22.33
CA GLU A 439 -30.40 -11.55 22.36
C GLU A 439 -28.92 -11.92 22.52
N GLU A 440 -28.02 -11.21 21.81
CA GLU A 440 -26.56 -11.36 21.98
C GLU A 440 -26.12 -11.09 23.43
N TYR A 441 -26.64 -10.03 24.05
CA TYR A 441 -26.37 -9.72 25.46
C TYR A 441 -26.76 -10.88 26.39
N TRP A 442 -27.98 -11.41 26.24
CA TRP A 442 -28.43 -12.52 27.07
C TRP A 442 -27.69 -13.83 26.77
N ALA A 443 -27.30 -14.07 25.51
CA ALA A 443 -26.45 -15.20 25.15
C ALA A 443 -25.08 -15.12 25.83
N CYS A 444 -24.45 -13.94 25.85
CA CYS A 444 -23.19 -13.72 26.55
C CYS A 444 -23.33 -13.95 28.07
N ARG A 445 -24.46 -13.53 28.68
CA ARG A 445 -24.70 -13.69 30.12
C ARG A 445 -25.12 -15.08 30.57
N GLN A 446 -25.85 -15.82 29.74
CA GLN A 446 -26.51 -17.07 30.13
C GLN A 446 -25.94 -18.31 29.42
N LYS A 447 -25.14 -18.13 28.37
CA LYS A 447 -24.57 -19.20 27.55
C LYS A 447 -23.08 -18.96 27.34
N ALA A 448 -22.66 -18.67 26.10
CA ALA A 448 -21.28 -18.40 25.72
C ALA A 448 -21.26 -17.40 24.56
N ALA A 449 -20.17 -16.66 24.46
CA ALA A 449 -19.86 -15.79 23.34
C ALA A 449 -18.46 -16.15 22.81
N ALA A 450 -18.29 -16.11 21.49
CA ALA A 450 -17.01 -16.24 20.82
C ALA A 450 -16.73 -14.93 20.09
N ILE A 451 -15.47 -14.48 20.15
CA ILE A 451 -15.02 -13.25 19.50
C ILE A 451 -13.77 -13.55 18.70
N ASP A 452 -13.70 -13.01 17.49
CA ASP A 452 -12.52 -13.06 16.65
C ASP A 452 -11.53 -11.99 17.11
N LEU A 453 -10.42 -12.43 17.71
CA LEU A 453 -9.32 -11.57 18.17
C LEU A 453 -8.09 -11.70 17.27
N SER A 454 -8.26 -12.15 16.03
CA SER A 454 -7.18 -12.16 15.03
C SER A 454 -6.49 -10.80 14.89
N PRO A 455 -7.20 -9.65 14.92
CA PRO A 455 -6.56 -8.35 14.71
C PRO A 455 -5.83 -7.80 15.94
N LEU A 456 -6.04 -8.38 17.13
CA LEU A 456 -5.25 -7.99 18.29
C LEU A 456 -3.78 -8.30 18.03
N ARG A 457 -2.92 -7.32 18.30
CA ARG A 457 -1.48 -7.46 18.10
C ARG A 457 -0.94 -8.59 18.98
N LYS A 458 -0.10 -9.42 18.38
CA LYS A 458 0.58 -10.53 19.02
C LYS A 458 2.07 -10.26 18.88
N TYR A 459 2.78 -10.31 20.00
CA TYR A 459 4.22 -10.10 20.04
C TYR A 459 4.86 -11.39 20.50
N GLU A 460 5.87 -11.84 19.77
CA GLU A 460 6.80 -12.85 20.25
C GLU A 460 8.01 -12.12 20.84
N VAL A 461 8.38 -12.46 22.07
CA VAL A 461 9.50 -11.82 22.76
C VAL A 461 10.53 -12.91 23.03
N VAL A 462 11.59 -12.89 22.22
CA VAL A 462 12.65 -13.89 22.24
C VAL A 462 13.98 -13.28 22.69
N GLY A 463 14.93 -14.15 23.04
CA GLY A 463 16.28 -13.75 23.45
C GLY A 463 16.55 -13.93 24.94
N PRO A 464 17.82 -13.79 25.35
CA PRO A 464 18.28 -14.12 26.70
C PRO A 464 17.61 -13.27 27.80
N ASP A 465 17.19 -12.05 27.47
CA ASP A 465 16.61 -11.08 28.42
C ASP A 465 15.07 -10.96 28.30
N ALA A 466 14.40 -11.83 27.54
CA ALA A 466 12.96 -11.78 27.32
C ALA A 466 12.15 -11.79 28.64
N GLU A 467 12.55 -12.62 29.61
CA GLU A 467 11.92 -12.66 30.93
C GLU A 467 12.06 -11.31 31.65
N LEU A 468 13.26 -10.72 31.65
CA LEU A 468 13.54 -9.46 32.33
C LEU A 468 12.74 -8.31 31.71
N LEU A 469 12.68 -8.26 30.38
CA LEU A 469 11.88 -7.29 29.65
C LEU A 469 10.40 -7.41 30.05
N LEU A 470 9.80 -8.59 29.91
CA LEU A 470 8.39 -8.78 30.27
C LEU A 470 8.13 -8.54 31.76
N GLN A 471 9.04 -8.93 32.64
CA GLN A 471 8.95 -8.65 34.08
C GLN A 471 8.91 -7.15 34.40
N THR A 472 9.48 -6.32 33.51
CA THR A 472 9.47 -4.86 33.63
C THR A 472 8.22 -4.26 32.98
N CYS A 473 7.80 -4.78 31.83
CA CYS A 473 6.70 -4.22 31.04
C CYS A 473 5.31 -4.46 31.66
N VAL A 474 5.13 -5.55 32.41
CA VAL A 474 3.81 -5.95 32.88
C VAL A 474 3.70 -6.05 34.39
N THR A 475 2.50 -5.85 34.91
CA THR A 475 2.21 -5.83 36.36
C THR A 475 2.28 -7.21 37.03
N ARG A 476 2.23 -8.31 36.27
CA ARG A 476 2.36 -9.67 36.78
C ARG A 476 3.83 -10.06 36.99
N ASN A 477 4.06 -10.93 37.98
CA ASN A 477 5.38 -11.49 38.22
C ASN A 477 5.65 -12.65 37.23
N ILE A 478 6.35 -12.33 36.14
CA ILE A 478 6.71 -13.24 35.06
C ILE A 478 7.64 -14.36 35.53
N ARG A 479 8.50 -14.12 36.52
CA ARG A 479 9.37 -15.17 37.10
C ARG A 479 8.59 -16.34 37.72
N LYS A 480 7.33 -16.11 38.11
CA LYS A 480 6.44 -17.14 38.66
C LYS A 480 5.61 -17.86 37.59
N LEU A 481 5.60 -17.37 36.36
CA LEU A 481 4.88 -18.00 35.26
C LEU A 481 5.69 -19.19 34.76
N ALA A 482 5.17 -20.40 34.89
CA ALA A 482 5.85 -21.60 34.40
C ALA A 482 5.71 -21.74 32.87
N VAL A 483 6.61 -22.48 32.25
CA VAL A 483 6.49 -22.83 30.81
C VAL A 483 5.17 -23.57 30.57
N GLY A 484 4.48 -23.20 29.48
CA GLY A 484 3.15 -23.65 29.11
C GLY A 484 2.00 -22.91 29.80
N GLN A 485 2.27 -21.90 30.62
CA GLN A 485 1.22 -21.12 31.30
C GLN A 485 0.93 -19.79 30.62
N VAL A 486 -0.28 -19.29 30.87
CA VAL A 486 -0.75 -17.97 30.47
C VAL A 486 -1.19 -17.16 31.69
N VAL A 487 -0.94 -15.86 31.67
CA VAL A 487 -1.46 -14.94 32.68
C VAL A 487 -2.04 -13.69 32.02
N TYR A 488 -3.19 -13.24 32.53
CA TYR A 488 -3.74 -11.94 32.20
C TYR A 488 -3.07 -10.85 33.04
N THR A 489 -2.65 -9.78 32.38
CA THR A 489 -1.82 -8.72 32.96
C THR A 489 -2.17 -7.36 32.35
N ALA A 490 -1.77 -6.30 33.05
CA ALA A 490 -1.83 -4.93 32.53
C ALA A 490 -0.41 -4.39 32.32
N MET A 491 -0.28 -3.48 31.35
CA MET A 491 0.86 -2.60 31.13
C MET A 491 0.49 -1.22 31.66
N CYS A 492 1.38 -0.60 32.44
CA CYS A 492 1.12 0.69 33.07
C CYS A 492 2.29 1.64 32.84
N TYR A 493 2.00 2.94 32.83
CA TYR A 493 3.01 3.97 33.01
C TYR A 493 3.64 3.86 34.40
N ASP A 494 4.82 4.45 34.58
CA ASP A 494 5.49 4.55 35.89
C ASP A 494 4.62 5.27 36.95
N THR A 495 3.67 6.09 36.51
CA THR A 495 2.68 6.78 37.37
C THR A 495 1.50 5.90 37.79
N GLY A 496 1.45 4.64 37.33
CA GLY A 496 0.40 3.67 37.62
C GLY A 496 -0.83 3.75 36.70
N GLY A 497 -0.88 4.70 35.77
CA GLY A 497 -1.93 4.78 34.75
C GLY A 497 -1.83 3.62 33.77
N MET A 498 -2.95 2.94 33.50
CA MET A 498 -2.99 1.83 32.56
C MET A 498 -2.77 2.31 31.13
N ILE A 499 -1.82 1.66 30.44
CA ILE A 499 -1.55 1.86 29.01
C ILE A 499 -2.45 0.92 28.22
N ASP A 500 -2.42 -0.36 28.56
CA ASP A 500 -3.13 -1.44 27.85
C ASP A 500 -3.17 -2.73 28.73
N ASP A 501 -3.93 -3.73 28.31
CA ASP A 501 -3.94 -5.09 28.89
C ASP A 501 -3.58 -6.18 27.89
N GLY A 502 -3.32 -7.37 28.40
CA GLY A 502 -3.06 -8.52 27.54
C GLY A 502 -2.88 -9.83 28.28
N THR A 503 -2.56 -10.85 27.49
CA THR A 503 -2.20 -12.17 27.98
C THR A 503 -0.75 -12.47 27.64
N VAL A 504 0.03 -12.89 28.63
CA VAL A 504 1.41 -13.32 28.44
C VAL A 504 1.43 -14.84 28.50
N PHE A 505 1.86 -15.47 27.41
CA PHE A 505 2.11 -16.90 27.33
C PHE A 505 3.61 -17.15 27.48
N ARG A 506 4.01 -18.05 28.38
CA ARG A 506 5.40 -18.51 28.45
C ARG A 506 5.52 -19.84 27.73
N LEU A 507 6.06 -19.84 26.53
CA LEU A 507 6.14 -21.05 25.68
C LEU A 507 7.49 -21.79 25.77
N GLY A 508 8.54 -21.11 26.24
CA GLY A 508 9.90 -21.63 26.44
C GLY A 508 10.55 -21.12 27.72
#